data_AF-A0A0M4KCJ3-F1
#
_entry.id   AF-A0A0M4KCJ3-F1
#
_cell.length_a   1.000
_cell.length_b   1.000
_cell.length_c   1.000
_cell.angle_alpha   90.00
_cell.angle_beta   90.00
_cell.angle_gamma   90.00
#
_symmetry.space_group_name_H-M   'P 1'
#
loop_
_entity.id
_entity.type
_entity.pdbx_description
1 polymer ?
#
loop_
_entity_poly.entity_id
_entity_poly.type
_entity_poly.pdbx_seq_one_letter_code
_entity_poly.pdbx_strand_id
1 'polypeptide(L)'
;MKKIKLTILLLLSLMIGFSILLIVNIKETEINNVIVDNQRYIYLKVKYDITLEEENILPVKVKNEENLSNSREFLQTSNLSYLNNLFEIDENNNLQKNNSIVFYPKDEINVIKTSRFKLDNDFFYTRGVSEKVSKKSAEIFLSLENSYDDCMIKLKKIYVGSKFNTDFYAKAIPKLIY
;
A
#
# COMPACT_ATOMS: atom_id res chain seq x y z
N MET A 1 60.73 -24.56 -25.01
CA MET A 1 60.17 -24.06 -23.73
C MET A 1 59.20 -22.87 -23.87
N LYS A 2 59.44 -21.87 -24.74
CA LYS A 2 58.54 -20.69 -24.88
C LYS A 2 57.10 -21.04 -25.33
N LYS A 3 56.95 -22.00 -26.27
CA LYS A 3 55.63 -22.46 -26.75
C LYS A 3 54.80 -23.14 -25.66
N ILE A 4 55.44 -23.95 -24.81
CA ILE A 4 54.78 -24.65 -23.68
C ILE A 4 54.30 -23.63 -22.63
N LYS A 5 55.11 -22.60 -22.32
CA LYS A 5 54.69 -21.52 -21.42
C LYS A 5 53.48 -20.76 -21.95
N LEU A 6 53.41 -20.51 -23.26
CA LEU A 6 52.27 -19.83 -23.88
C LEU A 6 50.99 -20.68 -23.79
N THR A 7 51.08 -21.99 -24.03
CA THR A 7 49.93 -22.91 -23.91
C THR A 7 49.41 -22.98 -22.48
N ILE A 8 50.30 -23.03 -21.47
CA ILE A 8 49.91 -23.04 -20.05
C ILE A 8 49.23 -21.72 -19.67
N LEU A 9 49.77 -20.57 -20.12
CA LEU A 9 49.18 -19.26 -19.85
C LEU A 9 47.77 -19.13 -20.44
N LEU A 10 47.58 -19.63 -21.67
CA LEU A 10 46.28 -19.64 -22.33
C LEU A 10 45.26 -20.49 -21.56
N LEU A 11 45.67 -21.66 -21.09
CA LEU A 11 44.80 -22.58 -20.33
C LEU A 11 44.37 -21.97 -18.98
N LEU A 12 45.30 -21.27 -18.31
CA LEU A 12 44.99 -20.50 -17.09
C LEU A 12 43.99 -19.37 -17.36
N SER A 13 44.16 -18.59 -18.45
CA SER A 13 43.21 -17.54 -18.79
C SER A 13 41.80 -18.09 -19.10
N LEU A 14 41.72 -19.25 -19.75
CA LEU A 14 40.45 -19.91 -20.06
C LEU A 14 39.74 -20.39 -18.80
N MET A 15 40.49 -20.95 -17.84
CA MET A 15 39.96 -21.40 -16.56
C MET A 15 39.41 -20.23 -15.73
N ILE A 16 40.12 -19.09 -15.70
CA ILE A 16 39.64 -17.88 -15.02
C ILE A 16 38.35 -17.37 -15.66
N GLY A 17 38.29 -17.30 -17.00
CA GLY A 17 37.09 -16.89 -17.72
C GLY A 17 35.88 -17.80 -17.46
N PHE A 18 36.10 -19.11 -17.45
CA PHE A 18 35.06 -20.11 -17.16
C PHE A 18 34.55 -20.00 -15.71
N SER A 19 35.45 -19.74 -14.76
CA SER A 19 35.11 -19.55 -13.35
C SER A 19 34.20 -18.33 -13.14
N ILE A 20 34.50 -17.22 -13.83
CA ILE A 20 33.68 -16.00 -13.77
C ILE A 20 32.28 -16.26 -14.35
N LEU A 21 32.21 -16.99 -15.47
CA LEU A 21 30.94 -17.38 -16.12
C LEU A 21 30.04 -18.20 -15.19
N LEU A 22 30.61 -19.15 -14.44
CA LEU A 22 29.86 -19.94 -13.47
C LEU A 22 29.32 -19.10 -12.31
N ILE A 23 30.11 -18.16 -11.78
CA ILE A 23 29.70 -17.28 -10.67
C ILE A 23 28.53 -16.36 -11.07
N VAL A 24 28.54 -15.85 -12.31
CA VAL A 24 27.45 -15.00 -12.83
C VAL A 24 26.13 -15.77 -12.91
N ASN A 25 26.16 -16.99 -13.44
CA ASN A 25 24.95 -17.82 -13.59
C ASN A 25 24.35 -18.27 -12.23
N ILE A 26 25.19 -18.49 -11.21
CA ILE A 26 24.72 -18.85 -9.86
C ILE A 26 23.96 -17.68 -9.22
N LYS A 27 24.47 -16.44 -9.36
CA LYS A 27 23.83 -15.24 -8.78
C LYS A 27 22.45 -14.95 -9.38
N GLU A 28 22.25 -15.15 -10.68
CA GLU A 28 20.92 -14.99 -11.28
C GLU A 28 19.89 -15.99 -10.70
N THR A 29 20.34 -17.19 -10.32
CA THR A 29 19.45 -18.24 -9.81
C THR A 29 18.99 -17.93 -8.38
N GLU A 30 19.85 -17.38 -7.52
CA GLU A 30 19.47 -17.02 -6.14
C GLU A 30 18.59 -15.77 -6.06
N ILE A 31 18.81 -14.78 -6.93
CA ILE A 31 17.99 -13.56 -6.97
C ILE A 31 16.53 -13.88 -7.35
N ASN A 32 16.30 -14.89 -8.19
CA ASN A 32 14.95 -15.30 -8.59
C ASN A 32 14.17 -16.02 -7.48
N ASN A 33 14.82 -16.67 -6.52
CA ASN A 33 14.13 -17.42 -5.46
C ASN A 33 13.60 -16.53 -4.32
N VAL A 34 14.24 -15.39 -4.05
CA VAL A 34 13.79 -14.46 -2.98
C VAL A 34 12.53 -13.69 -3.39
N ILE A 35 12.26 -13.54 -4.69
CA ILE A 35 11.12 -12.78 -5.21
C ILE A 35 9.78 -13.55 -5.09
N VAL A 36 9.82 -14.88 -5.02
CA VAL A 36 8.61 -15.73 -5.07
C VAL A 36 7.81 -15.73 -3.77
N ASP A 37 8.45 -15.55 -2.61
CA ASP A 37 7.76 -15.72 -1.32
C ASP A 37 6.81 -14.55 -0.96
N ASN A 38 7.14 -13.33 -1.39
CA ASN A 38 6.29 -12.15 -1.17
C ASN A 38 5.03 -12.11 -2.06
N GLN A 39 5.00 -12.85 -3.18
CA GLN A 39 3.82 -12.94 -4.05
C GLN A 39 2.71 -13.81 -3.46
N ARG A 40 3.01 -14.57 -2.40
CA ARG A 40 2.03 -15.43 -1.72
C ARG A 40 1.23 -14.70 -0.64
N TYR A 41 1.52 -13.44 -0.33
CA TYR A 41 0.79 -12.71 0.69
C TYR A 41 -0.08 -11.62 0.09
N ILE A 42 -1.32 -11.57 0.54
CA ILE A 42 -2.27 -10.49 0.25
C ILE A 42 -2.29 -9.57 1.45
N TYR A 43 -2.05 -8.28 1.22
CA TYR A 43 -2.09 -7.23 2.24
C TYR A 43 -3.50 -6.68 2.36
N LEU A 44 -4.03 -6.65 3.57
CA LEU A 44 -5.32 -6.04 3.85
C LEU A 44 -5.06 -4.64 4.39
N LYS A 45 -5.54 -3.63 3.67
CA LYS A 45 -5.23 -2.23 3.96
C LYS A 45 -6.50 -1.46 4.27
N VAL A 46 -6.48 -0.65 5.32
CA VAL A 46 -7.55 0.30 5.56
C VAL A 46 -7.38 1.50 4.62
N LYS A 47 -8.47 1.91 3.98
CA LYS A 47 -8.50 3.02 3.02
C LYS A 47 -8.18 4.34 3.73
N TYR A 48 -7.44 5.22 3.06
CA TYR A 48 -7.08 6.57 3.53
C TYR A 48 -6.28 6.63 4.83
N ASP A 49 -5.57 5.54 5.18
CA ASP A 49 -4.82 5.41 6.43
C ASP A 49 -5.67 5.76 7.67
N ILE A 50 -6.94 5.33 7.65
CA ILE A 50 -7.80 5.37 8.82
C ILE A 50 -7.28 4.34 9.83
N THR A 51 -6.97 4.81 11.04
CA THR A 51 -6.50 3.95 12.13
C THR A 51 -7.69 3.41 12.90
N LEU A 52 -7.80 2.09 13.02
CA LEU A 52 -8.85 1.44 13.80
C LEU A 52 -8.50 1.53 15.29
N GLU A 53 -9.49 1.67 16.17
CA GLU A 53 -9.23 1.55 17.61
C GLU A 53 -8.86 0.10 17.98
N GLU A 54 -9.51 -0.88 17.35
CA GLU A 54 -9.20 -2.31 17.49
C GLU A 54 -8.40 -2.81 16.29
N GLU A 55 -7.07 -2.69 16.35
CA GLU A 55 -6.18 -3.06 15.24
C GLU A 55 -6.30 -4.54 14.83
N ASN A 56 -6.62 -5.42 15.77
CA ASN A 56 -6.69 -6.87 15.54
C ASN A 56 -7.91 -7.32 14.72
N ILE A 57 -8.88 -6.43 14.48
CA ILE A 57 -10.10 -6.79 13.74
C ILE A 57 -9.81 -7.07 12.25
N LEU A 58 -8.76 -6.45 11.71
CA LEU A 58 -8.30 -6.61 10.34
C LEU A 58 -6.84 -7.13 10.34
N PRO A 59 -6.61 -8.39 9.94
CA PRO A 59 -5.25 -8.92 9.82
C PRO A 59 -4.43 -8.10 8.82
N VAL A 60 -3.14 -7.84 9.08
CA VAL A 60 -2.30 -7.02 8.18
C VAL A 60 -2.05 -7.69 6.82
N LYS A 61 -1.83 -9.01 6.84
CA LYS A 61 -1.61 -9.82 5.63
C LYS A 61 -2.03 -11.26 5.86
N VAL A 62 -2.48 -11.92 4.81
CA VAL A 62 -2.88 -13.33 4.83
C VAL A 62 -2.29 -14.03 3.62
N LYS A 63 -1.88 -15.28 3.81
CA LYS A 63 -1.26 -16.09 2.76
C LYS A 63 -2.33 -16.58 1.78
N ASN A 64 -2.07 -16.43 0.49
CA ASN A 64 -2.89 -16.89 -0.62
C ASN A 64 -2.39 -18.26 -1.10
N GLU A 65 -2.73 -19.29 -0.35
CA GLU A 65 -2.25 -20.66 -0.61
C GLU A 65 -2.76 -21.22 -1.93
N GLU A 66 -3.99 -20.87 -2.31
CA GLU A 66 -4.66 -21.30 -3.54
C GLU A 66 -4.36 -20.39 -4.73
N ASN A 67 -3.52 -19.38 -4.56
CA ASN A 67 -3.15 -18.43 -5.61
C ASN A 67 -4.37 -17.79 -6.29
N LEU A 68 -5.37 -17.36 -5.49
CA LEU A 68 -6.61 -16.77 -5.97
C LEU A 68 -6.37 -15.38 -6.59
N SER A 69 -7.06 -15.09 -7.69
CA SER A 69 -6.95 -13.81 -8.42
C SER A 69 -8.05 -12.82 -8.06
N ASN A 70 -9.08 -13.24 -7.31
CA ASN A 70 -10.22 -12.41 -6.96
C ASN A 70 -10.30 -12.19 -5.44
N SER A 71 -10.53 -10.94 -5.03
CA SER A 71 -10.67 -10.55 -3.62
C SER A 71 -11.84 -11.22 -2.89
N ARG A 72 -13.01 -11.38 -3.52
CA ARG A 72 -14.19 -12.01 -2.90
C ARG A 72 -13.93 -13.49 -2.66
N GLU A 73 -13.43 -14.20 -3.67
CA GLU A 73 -13.07 -15.61 -3.56
C GLU A 73 -12.00 -15.82 -2.48
N PHE A 74 -10.96 -14.97 -2.49
CA PHE A 74 -9.92 -15.00 -1.46
C PHE A 74 -10.46 -14.86 -0.03
N LEU A 75 -11.37 -13.90 0.19
CA LEU A 75 -11.97 -13.69 1.51
C LEU A 75 -12.88 -14.85 1.94
N GLN A 76 -13.51 -15.55 1.00
CA GLN A 76 -14.31 -16.74 1.27
C GLN A 76 -13.43 -17.91 1.68
N THR A 77 -12.46 -18.28 0.84
CA THR A 77 -11.53 -19.40 1.10
C THR A 77 -10.69 -19.18 2.35
N SER A 78 -10.29 -17.94 2.65
CA SER A 78 -9.46 -17.63 3.82
C SER A 78 -10.25 -17.50 5.13
N ASN A 79 -11.55 -17.83 5.15
CA ASN A 79 -12.45 -17.64 6.30
C ASN A 79 -12.54 -16.18 6.81
N LEU A 80 -12.40 -15.21 5.90
CA LEU A 80 -12.45 -13.77 6.19
C LEU A 80 -13.75 -13.10 5.73
N SER A 81 -14.77 -13.89 5.37
CA SER A 81 -16.05 -13.38 4.90
C SER A 81 -16.78 -12.49 5.92
N TYR A 82 -16.48 -12.66 7.22
CA TYR A 82 -17.00 -11.81 8.29
C TYR A 82 -16.62 -10.33 8.09
N LEU A 83 -15.52 -10.02 7.40
CA LEU A 83 -15.08 -8.66 7.13
C LEU A 83 -16.10 -7.87 6.29
N ASN A 84 -16.95 -8.52 5.49
CA ASN A 84 -18.02 -7.84 4.75
C ASN A 84 -19.07 -7.19 5.67
N ASN A 85 -19.20 -7.67 6.91
CA ASN A 85 -20.10 -7.07 7.89
C ASN A 85 -19.50 -5.80 8.49
N LEU A 86 -18.18 -5.71 8.58
CA LEU A 86 -17.44 -4.65 9.27
C LEU A 86 -16.92 -3.56 8.31
N PHE A 87 -16.67 -3.91 7.05
CA PHE A 87 -16.02 -3.05 6.06
C PHE A 87 -16.78 -3.04 4.73
N GLU A 88 -16.74 -1.91 4.03
CA GLU A 88 -16.91 -1.87 2.59
C GLU A 88 -15.59 -2.29 1.93
N ILE A 89 -15.64 -3.23 0.98
CA ILE A 89 -14.44 -3.84 0.39
C ILE A 89 -14.37 -3.46 -1.08
N ASP A 90 -13.26 -2.86 -1.50
CA ASP A 90 -13.03 -2.54 -2.91
C ASP A 90 -12.77 -3.85 -3.67
N GLU A 91 -13.64 -4.17 -4.65
CA GLU A 91 -13.52 -5.39 -5.44
C GLU A 91 -12.25 -5.35 -6.32
N ASN A 92 -11.41 -6.36 -6.18
CA ASN A 92 -10.17 -6.52 -6.93
C ASN A 92 -10.18 -7.85 -7.69
N ASN A 93 -10.30 -7.77 -9.01
CA ASN A 93 -10.28 -8.92 -9.93
C ASN A 93 -8.86 -9.32 -10.37
N ASN A 94 -7.83 -8.57 -9.95
CA ASN A 94 -6.43 -8.78 -10.29
C ASN A 94 -5.57 -8.87 -9.02
N LEU A 95 -6.01 -9.68 -8.06
CA LEU A 95 -5.44 -9.77 -6.72
C LEU A 95 -3.96 -10.18 -6.74
N GLN A 96 -3.58 -11.13 -7.58
CA GLN A 96 -2.18 -11.58 -7.75
C GLN A 96 -1.23 -10.46 -8.22
N LYS A 97 -1.76 -9.45 -8.94
CA LYS A 97 -0.95 -8.35 -9.44
C LYS A 97 -0.79 -7.25 -8.38
N ASN A 98 -1.89 -6.91 -7.71
CA ASN A 98 -1.94 -5.80 -6.77
C ASN A 98 -1.56 -6.21 -5.34
N ASN A 99 -1.62 -7.51 -5.04
CA ASN A 99 -1.33 -8.15 -3.76
C ASN A 99 -1.98 -7.45 -2.55
N SER A 100 -3.12 -6.80 -2.77
CA SER A 100 -3.81 -6.05 -1.74
C SER A 100 -5.31 -5.97 -1.94
N ILE A 101 -6.01 -5.90 -0.82
CA ILE A 101 -7.45 -5.64 -0.73
C ILE A 101 -7.60 -4.41 0.17
N VAL A 102 -8.43 -3.46 -0.27
CA VAL A 102 -8.64 -2.19 0.42
C VAL A 102 -10.00 -2.23 1.11
N PHE A 103 -10.00 -1.86 2.39
CA PHE A 103 -11.16 -1.92 3.28
C PHE A 103 -11.49 -0.50 3.76
N TYR A 104 -12.74 -0.09 3.62
CA TYR A 104 -13.25 1.13 4.21
C TYR A 104 -14.14 0.77 5.42
N PRO A 105 -13.83 1.25 6.64
CA PRO A 105 -14.58 0.87 7.83
C PRO A 105 -15.99 1.43 7.78
N LYS A 106 -16.98 0.60 8.11
CA LYS A 106 -18.37 1.06 8.26
C LYS A 106 -18.52 1.97 9.47
N ASP A 107 -19.69 2.53 9.65
CA ASP A 107 -19.95 3.55 10.68
C ASP A 107 -19.95 2.99 12.10
N GLU A 108 -20.21 1.69 12.25
CA GLU A 108 -20.19 1.00 13.55
C GLU A 108 -18.75 0.67 14.03
N ILE A 109 -17.75 0.80 13.16
CA ILE A 109 -16.35 0.52 13.49
C ILE A 109 -15.70 1.77 14.07
N ASN A 110 -15.20 1.66 15.30
CA ASN A 110 -14.51 2.74 15.97
C ASN A 110 -13.12 3.00 15.37
N VAL A 111 -12.79 4.27 15.22
CA VAL A 111 -11.58 4.75 14.55
C VAL A 111 -10.94 5.88 15.35
N ILE A 112 -9.61 5.92 15.33
CA ILE A 112 -8.85 6.99 15.98
C ILE A 112 -8.92 8.24 15.12
N LYS A 113 -9.48 9.30 15.69
CA LYS A 113 -9.58 10.61 15.03
C LYS A 113 -8.46 11.55 15.50
N THR A 114 -7.99 12.37 14.58
CA THR A 114 -7.02 13.43 14.85
C THR A 114 -7.75 14.76 15.05
N SER A 115 -7.38 15.52 16.08
CA SER A 115 -7.96 16.86 16.27
C SER A 115 -7.65 17.75 15.08
N ARG A 116 -8.64 18.52 14.61
CA ARG A 116 -8.45 19.47 13.50
C ARG A 116 -7.30 20.47 13.71
N PHE A 117 -6.99 20.79 14.96
CA PHE A 117 -5.91 21.72 15.34
C PHE A 117 -4.51 21.11 15.28
N LYS A 118 -4.40 19.81 15.01
CA LYS A 118 -3.13 19.09 14.86
C LYS A 118 -2.85 18.69 13.40
N LEU A 119 -3.68 19.13 12.47
CA LEU A 119 -3.56 18.76 11.07
C LEU A 119 -2.53 19.64 10.37
N ASP A 120 -1.53 19.03 9.79
CA ASP A 120 -0.53 19.69 8.96
C ASP A 120 -0.70 19.32 7.48
N ASN A 121 0.17 19.85 6.63
CA ASN A 121 0.19 19.50 5.22
C ASN A 121 0.42 18.00 4.99
N ASP A 122 1.29 17.39 5.80
CA ASP A 122 1.72 16.02 5.64
C ASP A 122 0.59 15.04 5.92
N PHE A 123 -0.31 15.37 6.85
CA PHE A 123 -1.53 14.62 7.13
C PHE A 123 -2.35 14.35 5.85
N PHE A 124 -2.54 15.36 5.01
CA PHE A 124 -3.29 15.23 3.76
C PHE A 124 -2.43 14.63 2.64
N TYR A 125 -1.18 15.08 2.53
CA TYR A 125 -0.27 14.68 1.46
C TYR A 125 0.04 13.18 1.48
N THR A 126 0.36 12.63 2.65
CA THR A 126 0.64 11.20 2.82
C THR A 126 -0.56 10.31 2.45
N ARG A 127 -1.78 10.84 2.56
CA ARG A 127 -3.02 10.15 2.20
C ARG A 127 -3.40 10.27 0.72
N GLY A 128 -2.56 10.91 -0.11
CA GLY A 128 -2.73 11.00 -1.55
C GLY A 128 -3.34 12.30 -2.07
N VAL A 129 -3.55 13.30 -1.20
CA VAL A 129 -3.97 14.64 -1.62
C VAL A 129 -2.77 15.39 -2.22
N SER A 130 -2.97 16.09 -3.34
CA SER A 130 -1.89 16.86 -3.96
C SER A 130 -1.38 17.97 -3.04
N GLU A 131 -0.08 18.24 -3.05
CA GLU A 131 0.58 19.19 -2.14
C GLU A 131 -0.13 20.55 -2.05
N LYS A 132 -0.53 21.12 -3.20
CA LYS A 132 -1.25 22.40 -3.24
C LYS A 132 -2.60 22.34 -2.52
N VAL A 133 -3.30 21.22 -2.62
CA VAL A 133 -4.61 21.02 -1.97
C VAL A 133 -4.42 20.69 -0.48
N SER A 134 -3.38 19.94 -0.15
CA SER A 134 -3.00 19.60 1.24
C SER A 134 -2.71 20.85 2.07
N LYS A 135 -1.88 21.78 1.57
CA LYS A 135 -1.59 23.06 2.24
C LYS A 135 -2.86 23.85 2.54
N LYS A 136 -3.72 24.03 1.54
CA LYS A 136 -4.99 24.74 1.69
C LYS A 136 -5.94 24.06 2.69
N SER A 137 -5.95 22.74 2.72
CA SER A 137 -6.82 21.98 3.62
C SER A 137 -6.37 22.11 5.06
N ALA A 138 -5.05 22.02 5.32
CA ALA A 138 -4.48 22.29 6.62
C ALA A 138 -4.79 23.72 7.10
N GLU A 139 -4.59 24.73 6.25
CA GLU A 139 -4.92 26.14 6.56
C GLU A 139 -6.40 26.31 6.97
N ILE A 140 -7.33 25.65 6.28
CA ILE A 140 -8.76 25.73 6.58
C ILE A 140 -9.07 25.12 7.97
N PHE A 141 -8.49 23.95 8.28
CA PHE A 141 -8.79 23.25 9.54
C PHE A 141 -8.13 23.87 10.77
N LEU A 142 -6.92 24.41 10.61
CA LEU A 142 -6.17 25.07 11.68
C LEU A 142 -6.74 26.43 12.07
N SER A 143 -7.59 27.02 11.23
CA SER A 143 -8.24 28.31 11.52
C SER A 143 -9.19 28.20 12.72
N LEU A 144 -8.82 28.88 13.81
CA LEU A 144 -9.59 28.95 15.06
C LEU A 144 -10.97 29.61 14.90
N GLU A 145 -11.12 30.48 13.91
CA GLU A 145 -12.37 31.21 13.62
C GLU A 145 -13.45 30.33 12.98
N ASN A 146 -13.08 29.19 12.39
CA ASN A 146 -14.02 28.30 11.70
C ASN A 146 -14.47 27.19 12.64
N SER A 147 -15.75 26.86 12.63
CA SER A 147 -16.21 25.57 13.16
C SER A 147 -15.81 24.41 12.23
N TYR A 148 -15.95 23.17 12.71
CA TYR A 148 -15.74 21.99 11.86
C TYR A 148 -16.64 22.02 10.61
N ASP A 149 -17.93 22.38 10.78
CA ASP A 149 -18.88 22.47 9.68
C ASP A 149 -18.48 23.56 8.68
N ASP A 150 -17.99 24.71 9.15
CA ASP A 150 -17.46 25.76 8.28
C ASP A 150 -16.25 25.30 7.48
N CYS A 151 -15.34 24.55 8.13
CA CYS A 151 -14.20 23.93 7.45
C CYS A 151 -14.69 23.01 6.31
N MET A 152 -15.67 22.14 6.58
CA MET A 152 -16.24 21.24 5.58
C MET A 152 -16.91 21.98 4.42
N ILE A 153 -17.62 23.08 4.69
CA ILE A 153 -18.21 23.94 3.66
C ILE A 153 -17.14 24.61 2.80
N LYS A 154 -16.03 25.08 3.39
CA LYS A 154 -14.91 25.66 2.64
C LYS A 154 -14.22 24.61 1.78
N LEU A 155 -14.02 23.40 2.30
CA LEU A 155 -13.38 22.29 1.59
C LEU A 155 -14.19 21.82 0.37
N LYS A 156 -15.53 21.88 0.42
CA LYS A 156 -16.41 21.58 -0.74
C LYS A 156 -15.98 22.30 -2.01
N LYS A 157 -15.45 23.52 -1.90
CA LYS A 157 -14.98 24.31 -3.05
C LYS A 157 -13.64 23.81 -3.61
N ILE A 158 -12.86 23.08 -2.82
CA ILE A 158 -11.51 22.64 -3.15
C ILE A 158 -11.51 21.27 -3.85
N TYR A 159 -12.44 20.38 -3.51
CA TYR A 159 -12.40 18.99 -3.98
C TYR A 159 -13.23 18.66 -5.22
N VAL A 160 -13.74 19.66 -5.95
CA VAL A 160 -14.62 19.53 -7.14
C VAL A 160 -13.90 18.95 -8.39
N GLY A 161 -12.78 18.24 -8.25
CA GLY A 161 -11.93 17.83 -9.36
C GLY A 161 -11.95 16.33 -9.67
N SER A 162 -11.45 15.51 -8.74
CA SER A 162 -11.26 14.08 -8.94
C SER A 162 -12.18 13.26 -8.07
N LYS A 163 -12.57 12.06 -8.53
CA LYS A 163 -13.30 11.08 -7.71
C LYS A 163 -12.59 10.82 -6.38
N PHE A 164 -11.26 10.70 -6.41
CA PHE A 164 -10.46 10.54 -5.20
C PHE A 164 -10.67 11.70 -4.21
N ASN A 165 -10.55 12.96 -4.65
CA ASN A 165 -10.72 14.11 -3.77
C ASN A 165 -12.17 14.13 -3.23
N THR A 166 -13.16 13.97 -4.10
CA THR A 166 -14.57 13.93 -3.68
C THR A 166 -14.81 12.87 -2.61
N ASP A 167 -14.35 11.64 -2.82
CA ASP A 167 -14.51 10.54 -1.87
C ASP A 167 -13.72 10.80 -0.57
N PHE A 168 -12.49 11.28 -0.67
CA PHE A 168 -11.63 11.57 0.49
C PHE A 168 -12.27 12.63 1.41
N TYR A 169 -12.68 13.78 0.87
CA TYR A 169 -13.25 14.84 1.70
C TYR A 169 -14.68 14.55 2.16
N ALA A 170 -15.48 13.82 1.38
CA ALA A 170 -16.86 13.50 1.79
C ALA A 170 -16.93 12.32 2.77
N LYS A 171 -16.05 11.33 2.63
CA LYS A 171 -16.12 10.07 3.39
C LYS A 171 -14.98 9.93 4.41
N ALA A 172 -13.74 10.15 4.00
CA ALA A 172 -12.57 9.88 4.86
C ALA A 172 -12.46 10.91 6.00
N ILE A 173 -12.59 12.20 5.67
CA ILE A 173 -12.42 13.30 6.62
C ILE A 173 -13.31 13.17 7.87
N PRO A 174 -14.63 12.89 7.77
CA PRO A 174 -15.47 12.64 8.94
C PRO A 174 -15.02 11.49 9.85
N LYS A 175 -14.29 10.50 9.32
CA LYS A 175 -13.71 9.39 10.08
C LYS A 175 -12.30 9.68 10.58
N LEU A 176 -11.61 10.64 10.00
CA LEU A 176 -10.22 10.96 10.33
C LEU A 176 -10.08 12.12 11.31
N ILE A 177 -11.05 13.03 11.36
CA ILE A 177 -10.92 14.32 12.06
C ILE A 177 -12.09 14.56 13.01
N TYR A 178 -11.80 15.20 14.16
CA TYR A 178 -12.79 15.77 15.07
C TYR A 178 -12.46 17.23 15.43
#